data_AF-A0A0H4W3C3-F1
#
_entry.id   AF-A0A0H4W3C3-F1
#
_cell.length_a   1.000
_cell.length_b   1.000
_cell.length_c   1.000
_cell.angle_alpha   90.00
_cell.angle_beta   90.00
_cell.angle_gamma   90.00
#
_symmetry.space_group_name_H-M   'P 1'
#
loop_
_entity.id
_entity.type
_entity.pdbx_description
1 polymer ?
#
loop_
_entity_poly.entity_id
_entity_poly.type
_entity_poly.pdbx_seq_one_letter_code
_entity_poly.pdbx_strand_id
1 'polypeptide(L)'
;MNTAQVDFQQLRIKHILYKSKIRSVLYGGTYDDTFFSASGPVNVWFTTVGLSTYHREPELQQLSVIQKELNTAAKHYIDLYQAGRIDEAHEGLEKVESHSEKFLDLLSKMEQRLR
;
A
#
# COMPACT_ATOMS: atom_id res chain seq x y z
N MET A 1 19.47 5.51 15.84
CA MET A 1 18.23 4.92 15.29
C MET A 1 18.58 3.56 14.72
N ASN A 2 17.77 2.53 14.96
CA ASN A 2 17.95 1.22 14.31
C ASN A 2 17.61 1.38 12.82
N THR A 3 18.45 0.89 11.91
CA THR A 3 18.24 0.96 10.45
C THR A 3 16.89 0.39 10.05
N ALA A 4 16.46 -0.72 10.65
CA ALA A 4 15.15 -1.32 10.39
C ALA A 4 13.99 -0.42 10.77
N GLN A 5 14.13 0.32 11.88
CA GLN A 5 13.15 1.32 12.27
C GLN A 5 13.02 2.40 11.18
N VAL A 6 14.14 2.93 10.66
CA VAL A 6 14.11 3.95 9.60
C VAL A 6 13.46 3.42 8.32
N ASP A 7 13.80 2.22 7.90
CA ASP A 7 13.26 1.60 6.69
C ASP A 7 11.75 1.35 6.78
N PHE A 8 11.26 0.86 7.91
CA PHE A 8 9.83 0.64 8.12
C PHE A 8 9.04 1.93 8.31
N GLN A 9 9.63 2.97 8.91
CA GLN A 9 9.02 4.31 8.91
C GLN A 9 8.86 4.85 7.48
N GLN A 10 9.86 4.69 6.61
CA GLN A 10 9.76 5.09 5.21
C GLN A 10 8.63 4.35 4.48
N LEU A 11 8.52 3.03 4.65
CA LEU A 11 7.44 2.25 4.06
C LEU A 11 6.06 2.71 4.54
N ARG A 12 5.93 2.95 5.86
CA ARG A 12 4.68 3.43 6.47
C ARG A 12 4.23 4.76 5.87
N ILE A 13 5.14 5.73 5.72
CA ILE A 13 4.84 7.03 5.11
C ILE A 13 4.37 6.85 3.66
N LYS A 14 5.08 6.03 2.87
CA LYS A 14 4.72 5.75 1.47
C LYS A 14 3.34 5.09 1.36
N HIS A 15 3.02 4.18 2.28
CA HIS A 15 1.72 3.50 2.34
C HIS A 15 0.57 4.45 2.73
N ILE A 16 0.80 5.34 3.70
CA ILE A 16 -0.18 6.38 4.07
C ILE A 16 -0.46 7.30 2.88
N LEU A 17 0.58 7.72 2.14
CA LEU A 17 0.43 8.50 0.92
C LEU A 17 -0.35 7.73 -0.15
N TYR A 18 -0.05 6.44 -0.33
CA TYR A 18 -0.73 5.56 -1.27
C TYR A 18 -2.24 5.52 -1.02
N LYS A 19 -2.63 5.32 0.24
CA LYS A 19 -4.02 5.34 0.67
C LYS A 19 -4.71 6.69 0.46
N SER A 20 -4.01 7.77 0.80
CA SER A 20 -4.50 9.13 0.58
C SER A 20 -4.77 9.41 -0.90
N LYS A 21 -3.91 8.91 -1.80
CA LYS A 21 -4.10 9.03 -3.25
C LYS A 21 -5.30 8.24 -3.77
N ILE A 22 -5.54 7.01 -3.29
CA ILE A 22 -6.76 6.26 -3.64
C ILE A 22 -7.99 7.08 -3.27
N ARG A 23 -8.04 7.56 -2.02
CA ARG A 23 -9.16 8.36 -1.53
C ARG A 23 -9.34 9.61 -2.38
N SER A 24 -8.26 10.33 -2.67
CA SER A 24 -8.31 11.52 -3.51
C SER A 24 -8.97 11.23 -4.87
N VAL A 25 -8.62 10.13 -5.54
CA VAL A 25 -9.23 9.75 -6.83
C VAL A 25 -10.72 9.45 -6.67
N LEU A 26 -11.11 8.71 -5.64
CA LEU A 26 -12.51 8.35 -5.36
C LEU A 26 -13.38 9.55 -4.90
N TYR A 27 -12.78 10.72 -4.64
CA TYR A 27 -13.48 11.98 -4.39
C TYR A 27 -13.23 13.03 -5.50
N GLY A 28 -12.86 12.60 -6.71
CA GLY A 28 -12.76 13.48 -7.89
C GLY A 28 -11.37 14.04 -8.18
N GLY A 29 -10.35 13.53 -7.50
CA GLY A 29 -8.95 13.81 -7.81
C GLY A 29 -8.47 13.09 -9.07
N THR A 30 -7.32 13.52 -9.58
CA THR A 30 -6.69 12.92 -10.77
C THR A 30 -6.05 11.58 -10.45
N TYR A 31 -6.31 10.59 -11.28
CA TYR A 31 -5.61 9.31 -11.25
C TYR A 31 -4.20 9.45 -11.83
N ASP A 32 -3.21 8.90 -11.13
CA ASP A 32 -1.80 8.93 -11.53
C ASP A 32 -1.33 7.50 -11.80
N ASP A 33 -1.34 7.12 -13.09
CA ASP A 33 -0.90 5.79 -13.54
C ASP A 33 0.49 5.42 -13.03
N THR A 34 1.41 6.38 -13.01
CA THR A 34 2.81 6.12 -12.61
C THR A 34 2.85 5.77 -11.13
N PHE A 35 2.12 6.50 -10.30
CA PHE A 35 2.05 6.29 -8.86
C PHE A 35 1.47 4.92 -8.47
N PHE A 36 0.46 4.43 -9.20
CA PHE A 36 -0.18 3.13 -8.96
C PHE A 36 0.47 1.95 -9.70
N SER A 37 1.45 2.22 -10.57
CA SER A 37 2.19 1.21 -11.31
C SER A 37 3.29 0.52 -10.48
N ALA A 38 4.04 -0.38 -11.12
CA ALA A 38 5.25 -0.98 -10.56
C ALA A 38 6.35 0.05 -10.22
N SER A 39 6.30 1.25 -10.83
CA SER A 39 7.20 2.36 -10.49
C SER A 39 6.73 3.18 -9.29
N GLY A 40 5.60 2.82 -8.69
CA GLY A 40 5.03 3.47 -7.52
C GLY A 40 5.91 3.36 -6.28
N PRO A 41 5.82 4.31 -5.34
CA PRO A 41 6.76 4.44 -4.23
C PRO A 41 6.79 3.21 -3.30
N VAL A 42 5.65 2.55 -3.10
CA VAL A 42 5.58 1.34 -2.26
C VAL A 42 6.28 0.17 -2.96
N ASN A 43 6.01 -0.05 -4.25
CA ASN A 43 6.63 -1.14 -5.00
C ASN A 43 8.15 -0.93 -5.15
N VAL A 44 8.57 0.32 -5.41
CA VAL A 44 9.99 0.70 -5.42
C VAL A 44 10.64 0.33 -4.09
N TRP A 45 10.03 0.68 -2.95
CA TRP A 45 10.57 0.30 -1.63
C TRP A 45 10.73 -1.22 -1.47
N PHE A 46 9.74 -2.02 -1.90
CA PHE A 46 9.86 -3.48 -1.86
C PHE A 46 11.06 -3.95 -2.67
N THR A 47 11.25 -3.44 -3.87
CA THR A 47 12.33 -3.89 -4.76
C THR A 47 13.71 -3.40 -4.34
N THR A 48 13.84 -2.20 -3.77
CA THR A 48 15.14 -1.59 -3.46
C THR A 48 15.60 -1.84 -2.03
N VAL A 49 14.67 -1.83 -1.06
CA VAL A 49 14.98 -2.00 0.37
C VAL A 49 14.49 -3.36 0.86
N GLY A 50 13.20 -3.66 0.63
CA GLY A 50 12.56 -4.90 1.09
C GLY A 50 13.34 -6.14 0.70
N LEU A 51 13.49 -6.38 -0.60
CA LEU A 51 14.16 -7.57 -1.14
C LEU A 51 15.69 -7.53 -0.95
N SER A 52 16.30 -6.35 -0.85
CA SER A 52 17.75 -6.27 -0.60
C SER A 52 18.08 -6.66 0.84
N THR A 53 17.34 -6.13 1.81
CA THR A 53 17.70 -6.21 3.24
C THR A 53 16.90 -7.29 3.98
N TYR A 54 15.62 -7.47 3.63
CA TYR A 54 14.66 -8.27 4.41
C TYR A 54 14.13 -9.51 3.67
N HIS A 55 14.79 -9.97 2.60
CA HIS A 55 14.29 -11.10 1.77
C HIS A 55 14.08 -12.42 2.52
N ARG A 56 14.75 -12.61 3.67
CA ARG A 56 14.63 -13.82 4.50
C ARG A 56 13.45 -13.76 5.47
N GLU A 57 12.85 -12.59 5.63
CA GLU A 57 11.78 -12.39 6.59
C GLU A 57 10.43 -12.80 5.97
N PRO A 58 9.70 -13.77 6.55
CA PRO A 58 8.45 -14.25 5.99
C PRO A 58 7.36 -13.16 5.95
N GLU A 59 7.41 -12.19 6.86
CA GLU A 59 6.51 -11.04 6.90
C GLU A 59 6.66 -10.15 5.66
N LEU A 60 7.86 -10.08 5.05
CA LEU A 60 8.05 -9.32 3.81
C LEU A 60 7.23 -9.91 2.66
N GLN A 61 7.21 -11.24 2.55
CA GLN A 61 6.42 -11.92 1.52
C GLN A 61 4.92 -11.67 1.74
N GLN A 62 4.46 -11.78 2.99
CA GLN A 62 3.07 -11.49 3.36
C GLN A 62 2.70 -10.03 3.09
N LEU A 63 3.56 -9.07 3.43
CA LEU A 63 3.37 -7.65 3.10
C LEU A 63 3.26 -7.43 1.58
N SER A 64 4.08 -8.12 0.79
CA SER A 64 4.02 -8.04 -0.68
C SER A 64 2.69 -8.58 -1.23
N VAL A 65 2.17 -9.68 -0.66
CA VAL A 65 0.84 -10.22 -1.03
C VAL A 65 -0.25 -9.22 -0.70
N ILE A 66 -0.28 -8.67 0.52
CA ILE A 66 -1.28 -7.67 0.94
C ILE A 66 -1.19 -6.42 0.06
N GLN A 67 0.00 -5.96 -0.31
CA GLN A 67 0.15 -4.83 -1.23
C GLN A 67 -0.41 -5.12 -2.62
N LYS A 68 -0.24 -6.33 -3.16
CA LYS A 68 -0.82 -6.73 -4.45
C LYS A 68 -2.35 -6.76 -4.39
N GLU A 69 -2.92 -7.27 -3.30
CA GLU A 69 -4.36 -7.25 -3.04
C GLU A 69 -4.89 -5.81 -2.98
N LEU A 70 -4.18 -4.92 -2.27
CA LEU A 70 -4.47 -3.50 -2.22
C LEU A 70 -4.43 -2.83 -3.59
N ASN A 71 -3.42 -3.11 -4.41
CA ASN A 71 -3.32 -2.57 -5.76
C ASN A 71 -4.48 -3.03 -6.64
N THR A 72 -4.85 -4.31 -6.54
CA THR A 72 -5.97 -4.90 -7.29
C THR A 72 -7.29 -4.28 -6.87
N ALA A 73 -7.54 -4.15 -5.56
CA ALA A 73 -8.73 -3.52 -5.01
C ALA A 73 -8.80 -2.03 -5.39
N ALA A 74 -7.71 -1.29 -5.22
CA ALA A 74 -7.63 0.12 -5.58
C ALA A 74 -7.96 0.35 -7.05
N LYS A 75 -7.34 -0.43 -7.95
CA LYS A 75 -7.63 -0.35 -9.38
C LYS A 75 -9.10 -0.63 -9.67
N HIS A 76 -9.66 -1.70 -9.10
CA HIS A 76 -11.06 -2.05 -9.29
C HIS A 76 -12.01 -0.91 -8.91
N TYR A 77 -11.82 -0.29 -7.74
CA TYR A 77 -12.69 0.78 -7.27
C TYR A 77 -12.48 2.11 -8.02
N ILE A 78 -11.26 2.39 -8.45
CA ILE A 78 -10.97 3.54 -9.32
C ILE A 78 -11.65 3.35 -10.69
N ASP A 79 -11.58 2.14 -11.27
CA ASP A 79 -12.24 1.82 -12.54
C ASP A 79 -13.78 1.97 -12.41
N LEU A 80 -14.37 1.55 -11.27
CA LEU A 80 -15.79 1.76 -10.97
C LEU A 80 -16.15 3.25 -10.88
N TYR A 81 -15.33 4.05 -10.18
CA TYR A 81 -15.52 5.49 -10.06
C TYR A 81 -15.48 6.19 -11.43
N GLN A 82 -14.48 5.85 -12.25
CA GLN A 82 -14.32 6.38 -13.61
C GLN A 82 -15.48 5.99 -14.53
N ALA A 83 -16.10 4.83 -14.29
CA ALA A 83 -17.31 4.38 -14.98
C ALA A 83 -18.60 5.05 -14.46
N GLY A 84 -18.52 5.96 -13.49
CA GLY A 84 -19.67 6.65 -12.89
C GLY A 84 -20.42 5.86 -11.82
N ARG A 85 -19.91 4.69 -11.40
CA ARG A 85 -20.49 3.85 -10.35
C ARG A 85 -20.00 4.28 -8.96
N ILE A 86 -20.38 5.50 -8.57
CA ILE A 86 -19.79 6.20 -7.41
C ILE A 86 -20.06 5.47 -6.10
N ASP A 87 -21.29 5.02 -5.86
CA ASP A 87 -21.66 4.36 -4.61
C ASP A 87 -20.85 3.08 -4.38
N GLU A 88 -20.72 2.23 -5.41
CA GLU A 88 -19.93 1.00 -5.35
C GLU A 88 -18.43 1.26 -5.20
N ALA A 89 -17.94 2.35 -5.79
CA ALA A 89 -16.57 2.77 -5.61
C ALA A 89 -16.29 3.25 -4.18
N HIS A 90 -17.27 3.92 -3.54
CA HIS A 90 -17.17 4.38 -2.16
C HIS A 90 -17.30 3.24 -1.15
N GLU A 91 -18.18 2.26 -1.38
CA GLU A 91 -18.19 1.01 -0.59
C GLU A 91 -16.83 0.31 -0.61
N GLY A 92 -16.10 0.44 -1.73
CA GLY A 92 -14.75 -0.08 -1.86
C GLY A 92 -13.71 0.52 -0.93
N LEU A 93 -13.91 1.74 -0.45
CA LEU A 93 -12.98 2.39 0.48
C LEU A 93 -12.85 1.59 1.78
N GLU A 94 -13.95 1.01 2.28
CA GLU A 94 -13.91 0.19 3.50
C GLU A 94 -13.01 -1.05 3.31
N LYS A 95 -13.07 -1.68 2.14
CA LYS A 95 -12.19 -2.82 1.82
C LYS A 95 -10.74 -2.37 1.71
N VAL A 96 -10.46 -1.25 1.05
CA VAL A 96 -9.10 -0.69 0.95
C VAL A 96 -8.55 -0.38 2.35
N GLU A 97 -9.36 0.19 3.24
CA GLU A 97 -8.96 0.46 4.62
C GLU A 97 -8.66 -0.82 5.40
N SER A 98 -9.51 -1.85 5.32
CA SER A 98 -9.26 -3.13 5.99
C SER A 98 -7.94 -3.78 5.56
N HIS A 99 -7.61 -3.77 4.26
CA HIS A 99 -6.33 -4.31 3.79
C HIS A 99 -5.16 -3.41 4.21
N SER A 100 -5.36 -2.09 4.23
CA SER A 100 -4.35 -1.15 4.71
C SER A 100 -4.04 -1.34 6.19
N GLU A 101 -5.03 -1.63 7.02
CA GLU A 101 -4.83 -1.91 8.45
C GLU A 101 -4.03 -3.20 8.64
N LYS A 102 -4.38 -4.27 7.91
CA LYS A 102 -3.61 -5.52 7.91
C LYS A 102 -2.14 -5.29 7.52
N PHE A 103 -1.91 -4.47 6.50
CA PHE A 103 -0.56 -4.10 6.07
C PHE A 103 0.23 -3.41 7.19
N LEU A 104 -0.36 -2.41 7.83
CA LEU A 104 0.29 -1.63 8.89
C LEU A 104 0.52 -2.44 10.17
N ASP A 105 -0.41 -3.33 10.53
CA ASP A 105 -0.27 -4.25 11.65
C ASP A 105 0.90 -5.22 11.42
N LEU A 106 0.96 -5.85 10.24
CA LEU A 106 2.05 -6.76 9.88
C LEU A 106 3.41 -6.04 9.83
N LEU A 107 3.46 -4.83 9.27
CA LEU A 107 4.67 -4.00 9.26
C LEU A 107 5.14 -3.68 10.68
N SER A 108 4.20 -3.37 11.58
CA SER A 108 4.52 -3.06 12.98
C SER A 108 5.01 -4.29 13.75
N LYS A 109 4.45 -5.48 13.49
CA LYS A 109 4.94 -6.75 14.03
C LYS A 109 6.36 -7.06 13.56
N MET A 110 6.63 -6.87 12.27
CA MET A 110 7.95 -7.03 11.68
C MET A 110 8.96 -6.05 12.29
N GLU A 111 8.58 -4.78 12.45
CA GLU A 111 9.39 -3.76 13.12
C GLU A 111 9.72 -4.13 14.56
N GLN A 112 8.75 -4.62 15.33
CA GLN A 112 8.96 -5.05 16.72
C GLN A 112 9.92 -6.24 16.83
N ARG A 113 9.83 -7.21 15.91
CA ARG A 113 10.69 -8.40 15.93
C ARG A 113 12.14 -8.09 15.55
N LEU A 114 12.36 -7.13 14.66
CA LEU A 114 13.69 -6.77 14.14
C LEU A 114 14.33 -5.58 14.89
N ARG A 115 13.64 -5.06 15.91
CA ARG A 115 14.11 -3.91 16.70
C ARG A 115 15.23 -4.26 17.67
#